data_AF-A0A950FKH8-F1
#
_entry.id   AF-A0A950FKH8-F1
#
_cell.length_a   1.000
_cell.length_b   1.000
_cell.length_c   1.000
_cell.angle_alpha   90.00
_cell.angle_beta   90.00
_cell.angle_gamma   90.00
#
_symmetry.space_group_name_H-M   'P 1'
#
loop_
_entity.id
_entity.type
_entity.pdbx_description
1 polymer ?
#
loop_
_entity_poly.entity_id
_entity_poly.type
_entity_poly.pdbx_seq_one_letter_code
_entity_poly.pdbx_strand_id
1 'polypeptide(L)'
;MAYDLIIRNGIIVDGTGAPRRHADVAISGGLIAEIGKCRDSARRVLDASDLVVAPGFIDPHTHYDAQICWDPLISCSSWHGITTVMMGN
;
A
#
# COMPACT_ATOMS: atom_id res chain seq x y z
N MET A 1 13.48 16.04 8.68
CA MET A 1 14.25 14.97 8.00
C MET A 1 13.44 14.56 6.78
N ALA A 2 14.06 14.12 5.68
CA ALA A 2 13.30 13.72 4.50
C ALA A 2 12.68 12.32 4.71
N TYR A 3 11.41 12.13 4.35
CA TYR A 3 10.78 10.80 4.29
C TYR A 3 11.38 9.95 3.16
N ASP A 4 11.14 8.64 3.19
CA ASP A 4 11.55 7.76 2.08
C ASP A 4 10.61 7.92 0.88
N LEU A 5 9.30 7.97 1.15
CA LEU A 5 8.26 8.10 0.13
C LEU A 5 7.12 8.99 0.65
N ILE A 6 6.61 9.88 -0.19
CA ILE A 6 5.27 10.46 -0.01
C ILE A 6 4.39 10.06 -1.19
N ILE A 7 3.18 9.60 -0.91
CA ILE A 7 2.07 9.49 -1.86
C ILE A 7 1.20 10.73 -1.67
N ARG A 8 1.14 11.62 -2.67
CA ARG A 8 0.44 12.91 -2.58
C ARG A 8 -0.94 12.88 -3.20
N ASN A 9 -1.81 13.76 -2.71
CA ASN A 9 -3.12 14.10 -3.30
C ASN A 9 -4.09 12.91 -3.39
N GLY A 10 -3.86 11.86 -2.60
CA GLY A 10 -4.68 10.65 -2.65
C GLY A 10 -6.04 10.83 -2.00
N ILE A 11 -7.01 10.04 -2.46
CA ILE A 11 -8.27 9.79 -1.74
C ILE A 11 -8.05 8.60 -0.81
N ILE A 12 -7.89 8.86 0.48
CA ILE A 12 -7.62 7.83 1.49
C ILE A 12 -8.89 7.05 1.82
N VAL A 13 -8.80 5.73 1.71
CA VAL A 13 -9.74 4.75 2.25
C VAL A 13 -8.95 3.84 3.18
N ASP A 14 -9.01 4.10 4.49
CA ASP A 14 -8.07 3.52 5.48
C ASP A 14 -8.46 2.13 6.00
N GLY A 15 -9.53 1.53 5.48
CA GLY A 15 -10.01 0.20 5.88
C GLY A 15 -10.80 0.16 7.18
N THR A 16 -10.96 1.27 7.90
CA THR A 16 -11.74 1.32 9.16
C THR A 16 -13.26 1.39 8.94
N GLY A 17 -13.70 1.60 7.70
CA GLY A 17 -15.09 1.89 7.35
C GLY A 17 -15.47 3.37 7.44
N ALA A 18 -14.56 4.24 7.88
CA ALA A 18 -14.77 5.68 7.86
C ALA A 18 -14.94 6.23 6.43
N PRO A 19 -15.62 7.38 6.25
CA PRO A 19 -15.72 8.04 4.94
C PRO A 19 -14.35 8.37 4.33
N ARG A 20 -14.26 8.27 3.00
CA ARG A 20 -13.05 8.63 2.25
C ARG A 20 -12.68 10.10 2.43
N ARG A 21 -11.38 10.42 2.46
CA ARG A 21 -10.89 11.80 2.62
C ARG A 21 -9.64 12.09 1.78
N HIS A 22 -9.42 13.33 1.38
CA HIS A 22 -8.16 13.72 0.73
C HIS A 22 -7.03 13.86 1.77
N ALA A 23 -5.89 13.22 1.50
CA ALA A 23 -4.66 13.41 2.26
C ALA A 23 -3.44 12.83 1.52
N ASP A 24 -2.26 13.24 1.97
CA ASP A 24 -0.98 12.62 1.65
C ASP A 24 -0.68 11.49 2.64
N VAL A 25 0.13 10.51 2.21
CA VAL A 25 0.69 9.45 3.07
C VAL A 25 2.22 9.49 2.98
N ALA A 26 2.88 9.72 4.10
CA ALA A 26 4.33 9.68 4.20
C ALA A 26 4.81 8.35 4.80
N ILE A 27 5.89 7.80 4.24
CA ILE A 27 6.50 6.53 4.64
C ILE A 27 7.97 6.77 4.98
N SER A 28 8.40 6.20 6.10
CA SER A 28 9.79 6.24 6.58
C SER A 28 10.15 4.90 7.21
N GLY A 29 11.28 4.32 6.83
CA GLY A 29 11.73 3.03 7.37
C GLY A 29 10.75 1.88 7.14
N GLY A 30 10.00 1.92 6.02
CA GLY A 30 8.99 0.91 5.70
C GLY A 30 7.67 1.02 6.49
N LEU A 31 7.50 2.06 7.31
CA LEU A 31 6.30 2.31 8.10
C LEU A 31 5.60 3.58 7.64
N ILE A 32 4.27 3.63 7.82
CA ILE A 32 3.50 4.87 7.65
C ILE A 32 3.92 5.82 8.78
N ALA A 33 4.55 6.93 8.42
CA ALA A 33 5.03 7.94 9.35
C ALA A 33 4.00 9.04 9.61
N GLU A 34 3.20 9.40 8.60
CA GLU A 34 2.18 10.44 8.70
C GLU A 34 1.08 10.21 7.65
N ILE A 35 -0.16 10.55 8.00
CA ILE A 35 -1.28 10.69 7.07
C ILE A 35 -1.90 12.07 7.28
N GLY A 36 -1.97 12.89 6.24
CA GLY A 36 -2.49 14.24 6.36
C GLY A 36 -1.85 15.19 5.35
N LYS A 37 -1.36 16.34 5.82
CA LYS A 37 -0.68 17.32 4.98
C LYS A 37 0.83 17.23 5.21
N CYS A 38 1.50 16.38 4.41
CA CYS A 38 2.92 16.13 4.54
C CYS A 38 3.73 17.32 3.97
N ARG A 39 4.29 18.13 4.88
CA ARG A 39 5.04 19.36 4.53
C ARG A 39 6.52 19.12 4.28
N ASP A 40 7.09 18.07 4.89
CA ASP A 40 8.49 17.73 4.70
C ASP A 40 8.75 17.13 3.31
N SER A 41 10.03 17.10 2.91
CA SER A 41 10.48 16.50 1.66
C SER A 41 10.54 14.97 1.77
N ALA A 42 10.60 14.30 0.62
CA ALA A 42 10.82 12.86 0.54
C ALA A 42 11.82 12.50 -0.57
N ARG A 43 12.51 11.37 -0.42
CA ARG A 43 13.40 10.84 -1.46
C ARG A 43 12.65 10.48 -2.74
N ARG A 44 11.41 10.01 -2.60
CA ARG A 44 10.50 9.72 -3.71
C ARG A 44 9.14 10.35 -3.43
N VAL A 45 8.51 10.88 -4.48
CA VAL A 45 7.13 11.38 -4.43
C VAL A 45 6.35 10.70 -5.53
N LEU A 46 5.16 10.20 -5.18
CA LEU A 46 4.17 9.68 -6.12
C LEU A 46 2.95 10.59 -6.09
N ASP A 47 2.42 10.93 -7.25
CA ASP A 47 1.16 11.67 -7.38
C ASP A 47 0.00 10.68 -7.54
N ALA A 48 -0.94 10.71 -6.61
CA ALA A 48 -2.14 9.89 -6.59
C ALA A 48 -3.41 10.72 -6.79
N SER A 49 -3.30 11.85 -7.48
CA SER A 49 -4.46 12.65 -7.89
C SER A 49 -5.51 11.79 -8.59
N ASP A 50 -6.78 11.94 -8.19
CA ASP A 50 -7.94 11.15 -8.64
C ASP A 50 -7.86 9.63 -8.38
N LEU A 51 -6.85 9.17 -7.64
CA LEU A 51 -6.68 7.77 -7.26
C LEU A 51 -6.98 7.55 -5.78
N VAL A 52 -7.35 6.31 -5.47
CA VAL A 52 -7.53 5.85 -4.09
C VAL A 52 -6.21 5.34 -3.55
N VAL A 53 -5.90 5.70 -2.31
CA VAL A 53 -4.82 5.11 -1.52
C VAL A 53 -5.47 4.34 -0.38
N ALA A 54 -5.24 3.03 -0.35
CA ALA A 54 -5.81 2.11 0.61
C ALA A 54 -4.73 1.20 1.21
N PRO A 55 -4.97 0.53 2.35
CA PRO A 55 -4.15 -0.59 2.77
C PRO A 55 -4.03 -1.63 1.66
N GLY A 56 -2.87 -2.28 1.57
CA GLY A 56 -2.72 -3.42 0.69
C GLY A 56 -3.69 -4.54 1.07
N PHE A 57 -4.23 -5.23 0.07
CA PHE A 57 -5.25 -6.24 0.31
C PHE A 57 -4.65 -7.49 0.95
N ILE A 58 -5.45 -8.13 1.80
CA ILE A 58 -5.10 -9.40 2.46
C ILE A 58 -5.95 -10.49 1.82
N ASP A 59 -5.31 -11.47 1.20
CA ASP A 59 -5.97 -12.65 0.65
C ASP A 59 -5.93 -13.79 1.68
N PRO A 60 -7.06 -14.14 2.31
CA PRO A 60 -7.09 -15.15 3.36
C PRO A 60 -7.05 -16.58 2.81
N HIS A 61 -7.14 -16.78 1.49
CA HIS A 61 -7.32 -18.11 0.93
C HIS A 61 -6.60 -18.29 -0.41
N THR A 62 -5.36 -18.76 -0.33
CA THR A 62 -4.53 -19.02 -1.50
C THR A 62 -3.97 -20.43 -1.48
N HIS A 63 -3.61 -20.93 -2.67
CA HIS A 63 -2.92 -22.21 -2.88
C HIS A 63 -1.57 -21.98 -3.56
N TYR A 64 -0.79 -21.01 -3.07
CA TYR A 64 0.53 -20.69 -3.61
C TYR A 64 1.66 -21.59 -3.08
N ASP A 65 1.32 -22.57 -2.25
CA ASP A 65 2.23 -23.51 -1.56
C ASP A 65 3.26 -24.12 -2.51
N ALA A 66 2.82 -24.57 -3.68
CA ALA A 66 3.70 -25.05 -4.73
C ALA A 66 4.17 -23.90 -5.63
N GLN A 67 3.27 -22.99 -6.00
CA GLN A 67 3.53 -21.95 -7.01
C GLN A 67 4.69 -21.02 -6.65
N ILE A 68 4.89 -20.72 -5.37
CA ILE A 68 5.98 -19.85 -4.91
C ILE A 68 7.37 -20.37 -5.32
N CYS A 69 7.51 -21.68 -5.57
CA CYS A 69 8.76 -22.29 -6.02
C CYS A 69 9.14 -21.93 -7.46
N TRP A 70 8.19 -21.52 -8.30
CA TRP A 70 8.44 -21.12 -9.70
C TRP A 70 7.97 -19.71 -10.05
N ASP A 71 7.10 -19.09 -9.24
CA ASP A 71 6.76 -17.66 -9.27
C ASP A 71 7.03 -17.04 -7.89
N PRO A 72 8.28 -16.64 -7.59
CA PRO A 72 8.64 -16.09 -6.28
C PRO A 72 8.06 -14.70 -6.01
N LEU A 73 7.54 -14.03 -7.05
CA LEU A 73 6.88 -12.73 -6.90
C LEU A 73 5.39 -12.86 -6.61
N ILE A 74 4.82 -14.06 -6.77
CA ILE A 74 3.37 -14.30 -6.65
C ILE A 74 2.62 -13.23 -7.45
N SER A 75 3.02 -13.09 -8.71
CA SER A 75 2.71 -11.93 -9.57
C SER A 75 1.21 -11.67 -9.73
N CYS A 76 0.42 -12.74 -9.82
CA CYS A 76 -1.04 -12.67 -9.86
C CYS A 76 -1.65 -11.96 -8.64
N SER A 77 -1.06 -12.08 -7.44
CA SER A 77 -1.54 -11.34 -6.26
C SER A 77 -1.14 -9.87 -6.33
N SER A 78 0.16 -9.59 -6.55
CA SER A 78 0.67 -8.22 -6.53
C SER A 78 0.05 -7.32 -7.60
N TRP A 79 -0.28 -7.86 -8.77
CA TRP A 79 -1.00 -7.09 -9.81
C TRP A 79 -2.42 -6.68 -9.44
N HIS A 80 -3.06 -7.40 -8.51
CA HIS A 80 -4.40 -7.07 -8.01
C HIS A 80 -4.37 -6.31 -6.67
N GLY A 81 -3.20 -5.80 -6.26
CA GLY A 81 -3.07 -4.99 -5.04
C GLY A 81 -3.00 -5.79 -3.74
N ILE A 82 -2.81 -7.11 -3.81
CA ILE A 82 -2.62 -7.97 -2.64
C ILE A 82 -1.18 -7.82 -2.14
N THR A 83 -1.03 -7.58 -0.84
CA THR A 83 0.28 -7.42 -0.18
C THR A 83 0.55 -8.52 0.84
N THR A 84 -0.48 -9.27 1.26
CA THR A 84 -0.36 -10.36 2.23
C THR A 84 -1.26 -11.50 1.81
N VAL A 85 -0.75 -12.73 1.90
CA VAL A 85 -1.49 -13.96 1.58
C VAL A 85 -1.44 -14.94 2.75
N MET A 86 -2.49 -15.73 2.92
CA MET A 86 -2.44 -16.96 3.72
C MET A 86 -2.37 -18.19 2.80
N MET A 87 -1.33 -19.00 3.00
CA MET A 87 -1.06 -20.25 2.28
C MET A 87 -1.35 -21.47 3.17
N GLY A 88 -1.39 -22.66 2.59
CA GLY A 88 -1.68 -23.91 3.34
C GLY A 88 -3.16 -24.18 3.54
N ASN A 89 -3.99 -23.71 2.61
CA ASN A 89 -5.42 -24.00 2.55
C ASN A 89 -5.72 -25.33 1.84
#